data_AF-E8ZHU0-F1
#
_entry.id   AF-E8ZHU0-F1
#
_cell.length_a   1.000
_cell.length_b   1.000
_cell.length_c   1.000
_cell.angle_alpha   90.00
_cell.angle_beta   90.00
_cell.angle_gamma   90.00
#
_symmetry.space_group_name_H-M   'P 1'
#
loop_
_entity.id
_entity.type
_entity.pdbx_description
1 polymer ?
#
loop_
_entity_poly.entity_id
_entity_poly.type
_entity_poly.pdbx_seq_one_letter_code
_entity_poly.pdbx_strand_id
1 'polypeptide(L)'
;MSFSKETQDVRYLKFGDVCKIRSGTRFYPQFQTNSGFPIVRVKNIRDGQITTEGLSYCDPKNHNSAIIRQGDIVMARAGRTGVVGINLTGREFFFNENVFKLVPNRRFVTSRYLYLFLSRHQDIKTKLKG
;
A
#
# COMPACT_ATOMS: atom_id res chain seq x y z
N MET A 1 -24.47 -1.08 30.05
CA MET A 1 -24.71 -0.40 28.77
C MET A 1 -24.65 -1.45 27.67
N SER A 2 -25.81 -1.87 27.16
CA SER A 2 -25.89 -2.86 26.09
C SER A 2 -25.50 -2.23 24.75
N PHE A 3 -24.62 -2.87 24.00
CA PHE A 3 -24.34 -2.56 22.59
C PHE A 3 -25.50 -3.03 21.69
N SER A 4 -26.74 -2.68 22.03
CA SER A 4 -27.94 -3.15 21.34
C SER A 4 -28.51 -2.06 20.42
N LYS A 5 -27.89 -1.94 19.24
CA LYS A 5 -28.52 -1.53 17.97
C LYS A 5 -27.55 -1.95 16.87
N GLU A 6 -27.63 -3.21 16.46
CA GLU A 6 -26.92 -3.66 15.27
C GLU A 6 -27.42 -2.84 14.08
N THR A 7 -26.48 -2.12 13.47
CA THR A 7 -26.58 -1.30 12.28
C THR A 7 -27.18 -2.11 11.13
N GLN A 8 -28.47 -1.92 10.84
CA GLN A 8 -29.24 -2.72 9.87
C GLN A 8 -28.72 -2.70 8.42
N ASP A 9 -27.75 -1.82 8.08
CA ASP A 9 -27.22 -1.66 6.71
C ASP A 9 -25.73 -2.00 6.55
N VAL A 10 -25.13 -2.79 7.44
CA VAL A 10 -23.73 -3.26 7.26
C VAL A 10 -23.69 -4.61 6.56
N ARG A 11 -22.89 -4.70 5.50
CA ARG A 11 -22.65 -5.95 4.77
C ARG A 11 -21.26 -6.50 5.06
N TYR A 12 -21.19 -7.73 5.56
CA TYR A 12 -19.94 -8.46 5.75
C TYR A 12 -19.51 -9.14 4.44
N LEU A 13 -18.30 -8.83 3.99
CA LEU A 13 -17.69 -9.37 2.77
C LEU A 13 -16.27 -9.85 3.07
N LYS A 14 -15.77 -10.85 2.34
CA LYS A 14 -14.36 -11.24 2.46
C LYS A 14 -13.49 -10.16 1.84
N PHE A 15 -12.29 -9.95 2.39
CA PHE A 15 -11.36 -8.94 1.88
C PHE A 15 -11.05 -9.13 0.38
N GLY A 16 -10.90 -10.37 -0.08
CA GLY A 16 -10.67 -10.70 -1.49
C GLY A 16 -11.81 -10.30 -2.43
N ASP A 17 -13.04 -10.17 -1.94
CA ASP A 17 -14.21 -9.76 -2.74
C ASP A 17 -14.22 -8.23 -2.95
N VAL A 18 -13.68 -7.49 -1.97
CA VAL A 18 -13.69 -6.01 -1.95
C VAL A 18 -12.37 -5.39 -2.39
N CYS A 19 -11.27 -6.13 -2.40
CA CYS A 19 -9.95 -5.61 -2.74
C CYS A 19 -9.07 -6.66 -3.40
N LYS A 20 -8.53 -6.34 -4.58
CA LYS A 20 -7.48 -7.14 -5.22
C LYS A 20 -6.11 -6.68 -4.73
N ILE A 21 -5.18 -7.62 -4.60
CA ILE A 21 -3.79 -7.34 -4.23
C ILE A 21 -2.92 -7.49 -5.48
N ARG A 22 -2.03 -6.53 -5.71
CA ARG A 22 -0.99 -6.60 -6.74
C ARG A 22 0.38 -6.63 -6.09
N SER A 23 1.16 -7.64 -6.43
CA SER A 23 2.54 -7.79 -5.97
C SER A 23 3.48 -6.91 -6.78
N GLY A 24 4.52 -6.39 -6.12
CA GLY A 24 5.60 -5.68 -6.78
C GLY A 24 6.59 -6.60 -7.47
N THR A 25 7.63 -6.00 -8.05
CA THR A 25 8.68 -6.69 -8.81
C THR A 25 9.96 -6.77 -7.99
N ARG A 26 10.71 -7.87 -8.15
CA ARG A 26 12.08 -7.97 -7.63
C ARG A 26 13.03 -7.18 -8.52
N PHE A 27 13.61 -6.12 -7.96
CA PHE A 27 14.62 -5.30 -8.61
C PHE A 27 16.00 -5.75 -8.14
N TYR A 28 16.72 -6.47 -9.00
CA TYR A 28 18.07 -6.91 -8.69
C TYR A 28 19.07 -5.73 -8.73
N PRO A 29 20.09 -5.71 -7.85
CA PRO A 29 21.04 -4.59 -7.74
C PRO A 29 21.71 -4.19 -9.05
N GLN A 30 22.02 -5.15 -9.93
CA GLN A 30 22.68 -4.88 -11.22
C GLN A 30 21.82 -4.06 -12.20
N PHE A 31 20.50 -3.99 -12.00
CA PHE A 31 19.60 -3.16 -12.81
C PHE A 31 19.25 -1.83 -12.13
N GLN A 32 19.85 -1.57 -10.95
CA GLN A 32 19.67 -0.29 -10.27
C GLN A 32 20.55 0.78 -10.89
N THR A 33 20.00 1.97 -10.95
CA THR A 33 20.61 3.15 -11.58
C THR A 33 20.53 4.32 -10.60
N ASN A 34 21.34 5.36 -10.83
CA ASN A 34 21.33 6.57 -10.00
C ASN A 34 20.15 7.49 -10.35
N SER A 35 19.51 7.30 -11.51
CA SER A 35 18.38 8.08 -12.01
C SER A 35 17.50 7.22 -12.92
N GLY A 36 16.25 7.60 -13.17
CA GLY A 36 15.33 6.84 -14.01
C GLY A 36 13.93 6.76 -13.42
N PHE A 37 13.24 5.63 -13.63
CA PHE A 37 11.91 5.42 -13.07
C PHE A 37 12.02 5.06 -11.59
N PRO A 38 11.33 5.78 -10.68
CA PRO A 38 11.51 5.63 -9.25
C PRO A 38 10.84 4.36 -8.72
N ILE A 39 11.50 3.72 -7.76
CA ILE A 39 11.04 2.48 -7.11
C ILE A 39 10.77 2.75 -5.64
N VAL A 40 9.53 2.48 -5.24
CA VAL A 40 9.10 2.46 -3.83
C VAL A 40 9.48 1.13 -3.19
N ARG A 41 10.13 1.22 -2.03
CA ARG A 41 10.40 0.10 -1.11
C ARG A 41 9.64 0.31 0.19
N VAL A 42 9.59 -0.71 1.04
CA VAL A 42 8.94 -0.64 2.37
C VAL A 42 9.43 0.57 3.20
N LYS A 43 10.72 0.93 3.09
CA LYS A 43 11.30 2.09 3.79
C LYS A 43 10.73 3.45 3.34
N ASN A 44 10.14 3.51 2.14
CA ASN A 44 9.53 4.71 1.57
C ASN A 44 8.05 4.84 1.96
N ILE A 45 7.52 3.93 2.79
CA ILE A 45 6.19 4.06 3.38
C ILE A 45 6.36 4.55 4.82
N ARG A 46 6.05 5.83 5.05
CA ARG A 46 6.21 6.50 6.34
C ARG A 46 4.99 7.34 6.65
N ASP A 47 4.57 7.33 7.91
CA ASP A 47 3.49 8.19 8.42
C ASP A 47 2.20 8.14 7.58
N GLY A 48 1.84 6.93 7.13
CA GLY A 48 0.65 6.68 6.31
C GLY A 48 0.80 7.08 4.84
N GLN A 49 1.98 7.45 4.37
CA GLN A 49 2.18 8.00 3.03
C GLN A 49 3.40 7.41 2.33
N ILE A 50 3.42 7.51 1.00
CA ILE A 50 4.64 7.28 0.22
C ILE A 50 5.48 8.54 0.25
N THR A 51 6.77 8.38 0.55
CA THR A 51 7.74 9.47 0.58
C THR A 51 8.78 9.34 -0.52
N THR A 52 9.36 10.46 -0.94
CA THR A 52 10.31 10.51 -2.06
C THR A 52 11.77 10.50 -1.64
N GLU A 53 12.07 10.44 -0.34
CA GLU A 53 13.45 10.44 0.17
C GLU A 53 14.09 9.05 0.02
N GLY A 54 15.32 9.00 -0.51
CA GLY A 54 16.11 7.78 -0.62
C GLY A 54 15.49 6.71 -1.54
N LEU A 55 14.78 7.15 -2.59
CA LEU A 55 14.27 6.30 -3.67
C LEU A 55 15.40 5.56 -4.37
N SER A 56 15.09 4.37 -4.87
CA SER A 56 15.91 3.68 -5.88
C SER A 56 15.36 3.96 -7.27
N TYR A 57 16.18 3.77 -8.30
CA TYR A 57 15.79 3.99 -9.69
C TYR A 57 16.21 2.80 -10.56
N CYS A 58 15.50 2.62 -11.67
CA CYS A 58 15.84 1.67 -12.73
C CYS A 58 15.53 2.28 -14.10
N ASP A 59 16.08 1.69 -15.15
CA ASP A 59 15.57 1.90 -16.50
C ASP A 59 14.24 1.13 -16.64
N PRO A 60 13.11 1.81 -16.91
CA PRO A 60 11.82 1.14 -17.06
C PRO A 60 11.77 0.14 -18.22
N LYS A 61 12.66 0.25 -19.21
CA LYS A 61 12.73 -0.70 -20.34
C LYS A 61 13.12 -2.12 -19.91
N ASN A 62 13.82 -2.25 -18.78
CA ASN A 62 14.30 -3.54 -18.28
C ASN A 62 13.24 -4.29 -17.44
N HIS A 63 12.11 -3.66 -17.15
CA HIS A 63 11.13 -4.20 -16.21
C HIS A 63 9.69 -3.96 -16.65
N ASN A 64 8.92 -5.05 -16.74
CA ASN A 64 7.47 -4.97 -16.81
C ASN A 64 6.90 -5.07 -15.38
N SER A 65 6.65 -3.93 -14.73
CA SER A 65 6.17 -3.85 -13.34
C SER A 65 4.86 -3.08 -13.25
N ALA A 66 4.04 -3.43 -12.26
CA ALA A 66 2.86 -2.66 -11.95
C ALA A 66 3.26 -1.27 -11.43
N ILE A 67 2.39 -0.28 -11.71
CA ILE A 67 2.63 1.11 -11.35
C ILE A 67 1.71 1.51 -10.18
N ILE A 68 2.29 2.20 -9.20
CA ILE A 68 1.56 2.99 -8.19
C ILE A 68 1.37 4.39 -8.76
N ARG A 69 0.12 4.85 -8.76
CA ARG A 69 -0.30 6.19 -9.18
C ARG A 69 -0.79 6.99 -7.99
N GLN A 70 -1.02 8.28 -8.19
CA GLN A 70 -1.61 9.12 -7.16
C GLN A 70 -2.97 8.53 -6.70
N GLY A 71 -3.19 8.52 -5.38
CA GLY A 71 -4.37 7.96 -4.73
C GLY A 71 -4.35 6.43 -4.54
N ASP A 72 -3.35 5.72 -5.06
CA ASP A 72 -3.21 4.29 -4.80
C ASP A 72 -2.73 4.02 -3.37
N ILE A 73 -3.24 2.91 -2.82
CA ILE A 73 -2.92 2.45 -1.46
C ILE A 73 -1.89 1.33 -1.57
N VAL A 74 -0.89 1.37 -0.71
CA VAL A 74 0.15 0.36 -0.61
C VAL A 74 0.24 -0.21 0.81
N MET A 75 0.73 -1.44 0.91
CA MET A 75 0.97 -2.11 2.18
C MET A 75 2.30 -2.87 2.14
N ALA A 76 3.07 -2.78 3.21
CA ALA A 76 4.28 -3.57 3.39
C ALA A 76 3.92 -5.05 3.62
N ARG A 77 4.48 -5.91 2.77
CA ARG A 77 4.37 -7.37 2.87
C ARG A 77 5.31 -7.94 3.92
N ALA A 78 6.56 -7.48 3.95
CA ALA A 78 7.63 -8.00 4.79
C ALA A 78 8.45 -6.87 5.45
N GLY A 79 9.21 -7.20 6.50
CA GLY A 79 10.05 -6.27 7.26
C GLY A 79 9.27 -5.37 8.22
N ARG A 80 8.42 -4.49 7.67
CA ARG A 80 7.46 -3.67 8.43
C ARG A 80 6.02 -4.09 8.09
N THR A 81 5.76 -5.39 8.15
CA THR A 81 4.52 -6.01 7.67
C THR A 81 3.27 -5.32 8.23
N GLY A 82 2.34 -4.99 7.33
CA GLY A 82 1.07 -4.35 7.69
C GLY A 82 1.12 -2.82 7.80
N VAL A 83 2.29 -2.19 7.66
CA VAL A 83 2.37 -0.73 7.46
C VAL A 83 1.73 -0.37 6.12
N VAL A 84 0.84 0.60 6.12
CA VAL A 84 0.03 1.06 4.98
C VAL A 84 0.42 2.48 4.65
N GLY A 85 0.40 2.80 3.37
CA GLY A 85 0.49 4.18 2.92
C GLY A 85 -0.39 4.47 1.72
N ILE A 86 -0.58 5.75 1.44
CA ILE A 86 -1.22 6.25 0.23
C ILE A 86 -0.23 7.10 -0.56
N ASN A 87 -0.25 6.99 -1.90
CA ASN A 87 0.52 7.88 -2.75
C ASN A 87 -0.22 9.22 -2.90
N LEU A 88 0.19 10.25 -2.16
CA LEU A 88 -0.35 11.61 -2.35
C LEU A 88 0.52 12.46 -3.28
N THR A 89 1.67 11.94 -3.71
CA THR A 89 2.54 12.62 -4.66
C THR A 89 1.89 12.61 -6.05
N GLY A 90 2.25 13.58 -6.90
CA GLY A 90 1.90 13.57 -8.31
C GLY A 90 2.76 12.61 -9.16
N ARG A 91 3.61 11.77 -8.54
CA ARG A 91 4.55 10.89 -9.23
C ARG A 91 4.03 9.46 -9.31
N GLU A 92 4.42 8.78 -10.38
CA GLU A 92 4.24 7.35 -10.55
C GLU A 92 5.48 6.58 -10.07
N PHE A 93 5.27 5.36 -9.57
CA PHE A 93 6.35 4.52 -9.05
C PHE A 93 6.19 3.06 -9.45
N PHE A 94 7.32 2.40 -9.69
CA PHE A 94 7.40 0.96 -9.53
C PHE A 94 7.53 0.62 -8.05
N PHE A 95 7.34 -0.64 -7.69
CA PHE A 95 7.44 -1.06 -6.31
C PHE A 95 8.01 -2.46 -6.14
N ASN A 96 8.79 -2.60 -5.08
CA ASN A 96 9.49 -3.83 -4.73
C ASN A 96 8.52 -4.96 -4.36
N GLU A 97 8.93 -6.23 -4.49
CA GLU A 97 8.10 -7.41 -4.19
C GLU A 97 7.62 -7.51 -2.73
N ASN A 98 8.26 -6.74 -1.84
CA ASN A 98 7.87 -6.60 -0.44
C ASN A 98 6.83 -5.49 -0.21
N VAL A 99 6.31 -4.88 -1.26
CA VAL A 99 5.21 -3.92 -1.23
C VAL A 99 4.04 -4.50 -2.04
N PHE A 100 2.86 -4.44 -1.45
CA PHE A 100 1.60 -4.72 -2.12
C PHE A 100 0.92 -3.42 -2.50
N LYS A 101 0.35 -3.37 -3.71
CA LYS A 101 -0.65 -2.37 -4.08
C LYS A 101 -2.04 -2.96 -3.84
N LEU A 102 -2.88 -2.22 -3.11
CA LEU A 102 -4.26 -2.58 -2.83
C LEU A 102 -5.18 -1.89 -3.84
N VAL A 103 -5.94 -2.69 -4.58
CA VAL A 103 -6.84 -2.23 -5.64
C VAL A 103 -8.29 -2.47 -5.19
N PRO A 104 -8.93 -1.48 -4.55
CA PRO A 104 -10.30 -1.60 -4.07
C PRO A 104 -11.29 -1.76 -5.22
N ASN A 105 -12.27 -2.64 -5.03
CA ASN A 105 -13.45 -2.71 -5.86
C ASN A 105 -14.41 -1.58 -5.44
N ARG A 106 -14.46 -0.52 -6.25
CA ARG A 106 -15.26 0.69 -5.97
C ARG A 106 -16.77 0.45 -5.89
N ARG A 107 -17.26 -0.71 -6.32
CA ARG A 107 -18.65 -1.13 -6.10
C ARG A 107 -18.96 -1.35 -4.62
N PHE A 108 -17.97 -1.78 -3.84
CA PHE A 108 -18.15 -2.17 -2.44
C PHE A 108 -17.46 -1.23 -1.46
N VAL A 109 -16.29 -0.68 -1.84
CA VAL A 109 -15.48 0.12 -0.91
C VAL A 109 -14.75 1.25 -1.62
N THR A 110 -14.74 2.43 -1.01
CA THR A 110 -13.94 3.57 -1.49
C THR A 110 -12.50 3.43 -1.05
N SER A 111 -11.54 3.92 -1.85
CA SER A 111 -10.12 3.94 -1.46
C SER A 111 -9.91 4.66 -0.13
N ARG A 112 -10.59 5.79 0.10
CA ARG A 112 -10.49 6.54 1.36
C ARG A 112 -10.93 5.71 2.56
N TYR A 113 -12.08 5.02 2.46
CA TYR A 113 -12.54 4.16 3.54
C TYR A 113 -11.55 3.03 3.80
N LEU A 114 -11.11 2.32 2.75
CA LEU A 114 -10.16 1.21 2.86
C LEU A 114 -8.84 1.66 3.53
N TYR A 115 -8.30 2.80 3.11
CA TYR A 115 -7.09 3.37 3.68
C TYR A 115 -7.27 3.70 5.16
N LEU A 116 -8.35 4.40 5.54
CA LEU A 116 -8.62 4.76 6.93
C LEU A 116 -8.82 3.51 7.80
N PHE A 117 -9.60 2.54 7.33
CA PHE A 117 -9.85 1.29 8.03
C PHE A 117 -8.54 0.53 8.31
N LEU A 118 -7.69 0.36 7.30
CA LEU A 118 -6.42 -0.36 7.44
C LEU A 118 -5.38 0.42 8.27
N SER A 119 -5.41 1.75 8.23
CA SER A 119 -4.48 2.60 9.00
C SER A 119 -4.77 2.54 10.50
N ARG A 120 -6.05 2.49 10.91
CA ARG A 120 -6.46 2.37 12.33
C ARG A 120 -5.93 1.10 13.01
N HIS A 121 -5.75 0.02 12.27
CA HIS A 121 -5.26 -1.24 12.83
C HIS A 121 -3.74 -1.27 13.10
N GLN A 122 -2.96 -0.32 12.56
CA GLN A 122 -1.52 -0.19 12.90
C GLN A 122 -1.33 0.35 14.31
N ASP A 123 -2.19 1.30 14.72
CA ASP A 123 -2.11 1.93 16.04
C ASP A 123 -2.39 0.91 17.16
N ILE A 124 -3.32 -0.01 16.92
CA ILE A 124 -3.73 -1.03 17.90
C ILE A 124 -2.60 -2.05 18.12
N LYS A 125 -1.93 -2.52 17.07
CA LYS A 125 -0.81 -3.48 17.20
C LYS A 125 0.42 -2.88 17.89
N THR A 126 0.63 -1.58 17.75
CA THR A 126 1.77 -0.89 18.37
C THR A 126 1.54 -0.74 19.88
N LYS A 127 0.29 -0.53 20.31
CA LYS A 127 -0.10 -0.40 21.72
C LYS A 127 -0.17 -1.72 22.50
N LEU A 128 -0.28 -2.87 21.82
CA LEU A 128 -0.30 -4.19 22.45
C LEU A 128 1.10 -4.79 22.69
N LYS A 129 2.16 -4.06 22.31
CA LYS A 129 3.56 -4.48 22.50
C LYS A 129 4.28 -3.71 23.61
N GLY A 130 3.57 -2.85 24.35
CA GLY A 130 4.03 -2.23 25.59
C GLY A 130 3.23 -2.80 26.76
#